data_AF-A0A3M7F1V8-F1
#
_entry.id   AF-A0A3M7F1V8-F1
#
_cell.length_a   1.000
_cell.length_b   1.000
_cell.length_c   1.000
_cell.angle_alpha   90.00
_cell.angle_beta   90.00
_cell.angle_gamma   90.00
#
_symmetry.space_group_name_H-M   'P 1'
#
loop_
_entity.id
_entity.type
_entity.pdbx_description
1 polymer ?
#
loop_
_entity_poly.entity_id
_entity_poly.type
_entity_poly.pdbx_seq_one_letter_code
_entity_poly.pdbx_strand_id
1 'polypeptide(L)' 'MDAKSACDKLNGFNFQNRYLVVLYHQPEKMVKAQADLAERQESLEKLKREHGIE' A
#
# COMPACT_ATOMS: atom_id res chain seq x y z
N MET A 1 -15.06 -16.50 -9.60
CA MET A 1 -15.87 -15.40 -10.19
C MET A 1 -15.90 -14.17 -9.31
N ASP A 2 -15.76 -14.34 -7.99
CA ASP A 2 -15.91 -13.25 -7.02
C ASP A 2 -14.79 -12.21 -7.08
N ALA A 3 -13.52 -12.64 -7.11
CA ALA A 3 -12.38 -11.73 -7.19
C ALA A 3 -12.42 -10.83 -8.43
N LYS A 4 -12.88 -11.38 -9.57
CA LYS A 4 -13.08 -10.61 -10.80
C LYS A 4 -14.19 -9.59 -10.66
N SER A 5 -15.35 -10.05 -10.19
CA SER A 5 -16.50 -9.17 -9.96
C SER A 5 -16.19 -8.06 -8.95
N ALA A 6 -15.37 -8.34 -7.95
CA ALA A 6 -14.91 -7.36 -6.96
C ALA A 6 -13.98 -6.33 -7.58
N CYS A 7 -12.98 -6.75 -8.36
CA CYS A 7 -12.09 -5.81 -9.07
C CYS A 7 -12.89 -4.87 -9.99
N ASP A 8 -13.82 -5.42 -10.76
CA ASP A 8 -14.62 -4.64 -11.72
C ASP A 8 -15.56 -3.65 -11.02
N LYS A 9 -16.15 -4.01 -9.88
CA LYS A 9 -17.17 -3.19 -9.19
C LYS A 9 -16.61 -2.24 -8.13
N LEU A 10 -15.50 -2.59 -7.48
CA LEU A 10 -14.98 -1.82 -6.34
C LEU A 10 -13.88 -0.84 -6.73
N ASN A 11 -13.29 -0.97 -7.92
CA ASN A 11 -12.34 0.03 -8.40
C ASN A 11 -13.05 1.37 -8.65
N GLY A 12 -12.54 2.44 -8.04
CA GLY A 12 -13.17 3.76 -8.04
C GLY A 12 -14.32 3.92 -7.04
N PHE A 13 -14.57 2.95 -6.17
CA PHE A 13 -15.58 3.10 -5.11
C PHE A 13 -15.16 4.16 -4.08
N ASN A 14 -16.06 5.09 -3.75
CA ASN A 14 -15.80 6.09 -2.73
C ASN A 14 -16.07 5.52 -1.33
N PHE A 15 -15.06 5.57 -0.47
CA PHE A 15 -15.15 5.21 0.94
C PHE A 15 -14.45 6.28 1.78
N GLN A 16 -15.20 6.93 2.67
CA GLN A 16 -14.69 8.00 3.55
C GLN A 16 -13.93 9.10 2.78
N ASN A 17 -14.55 9.64 1.71
CA ASN A 17 -13.98 10.69 0.86
C ASN A 17 -12.66 10.28 0.15
N ARG A 18 -12.38 8.97 0.07
CA ARG A 18 -11.24 8.41 -0.67
C ARG A 18 -11.74 7.40 -1.69
N TYR A 19 -11.13 7.38 -2.87
CA TYR A 19 -11.50 6.46 -3.93
C TYR A 19 -10.57 5.25 -3.92
N LEU A 20 -11.15 4.04 -3.88
CA LEU A 20 -10.38 2.81 -3.84
C LEU A 20 -9.77 2.50 -5.20
N VAL A 21 -8.51 2.06 -5.20
CA VAL A 21 -7.86 1.45 -6.37
C VAL A 21 -7.78 -0.04 -6.12
N VAL A 22 -8.33 -0.84 -7.02
CA VAL A 22 -8.38 -2.30 -6.87
C VAL A 22 -7.63 -2.95 -8.03
N LEU A 23 -6.59 -3.70 -7.70
CA LEU A 23 -5.73 -4.39 -8.65
C LEU A 23 -5.63 -5.86 -8.27
N TYR A 24 -5.40 -6.72 -9.26
CA TYR A 24 -5.03 -8.10 -8.99
C TYR A 24 -3.65 -8.19 -8.34
N HIS A 25 -3.47 -9.20 -7.49
CA HIS A 25 -2.18 -9.52 -6.90
C HIS A 25 -1.16 -9.85 -8.00
N GLN A 26 -0.03 -9.14 -8.00
CA GLN A 26 1.10 -9.36 -8.90
C GLN A 26 2.33 -9.74 -8.05
N PRO A 27 2.73 -11.03 -7.98
CA PRO A 27 3.76 -11.51 -7.05
C PRO A 27 5.07 -10.74 -7.12
N GLU A 28 5.56 -10.46 -8.33
CA GLU A 28 6.82 -9.74 -8.57
C GLU A 28 6.80 -8.32 -7.98
N LYS A 29 5.65 -7.61 -8.10
CA LYS A 29 5.49 -6.28 -7.53
C LYS A 29 5.37 -6.30 -6.01
N MET A 30 4.82 -7.37 -5.44
CA MET A 30 4.63 -7.49 -4.00
C MET A 30 5.93 -7.77 -3.27
N VAL A 31 6.79 -8.62 -3.83
CA VAL A 31 8.14 -8.84 -3.27
C VAL A 31 8.91 -7.52 -3.23
N LYS A 32 8.87 -6.75 -4.32
CA LYS A 32 9.50 -5.42 -4.37
C LYS A 32 8.90 -4.46 -3.34
N ALA A 33 7.56 -4.36 -3.28
CA ALA A 33 6.89 -3.47 -2.35
C ALA A 33 7.19 -3.78 -0.87
N GLN A 34 7.36 -5.06 -0.50
CA GLN A 34 7.74 -5.43 0.87
C GLN A 34 9.15 -4.95 1.24
N ALA A 35 10.12 -5.09 0.32
CA ALA A 35 11.46 -4.59 0.53
C ALA A 35 11.47 -3.05 0.66
N ASP A 36 10.75 -2.36 -0.24
CA ASP A 36 10.61 -0.91 -0.23
C ASP A 36 9.96 -0.40 1.07
N LEU A 37 9.00 -1.14 1.64
CA LEU A 37 8.36 -0.78 2.92
C LEU A 37 9.32 -0.90 4.11
N ALA A 38 10.13 -1.96 4.15
CA ALA A 38 11.12 -2.16 5.21
C ALA A 38 12.19 -1.04 5.20
N GLU A 39 12.72 -0.71 4.02
CA GLU A 39 13.69 0.38 3.86
C GLU A 39 13.10 1.74 4.27
N ARG A 40 11.85 2.02 3.87
CA ARG A 40 11.14 3.24 4.26
C ARG A 40 10.91 3.31 5.77
N GLN A 41 10.55 2.21 6.41
CA GLN A 41 10.35 2.15 7.85
C GLN A 41 11.66 2.48 8.59
N GLU A 42 12.77 1.83 8.21
CA GLU A 42 14.09 2.10 8.81
C GLU A 42 14.51 3.56 8.61
N SER A 43 14.33 4.09 7.39
CA SER A 43 14.65 5.48 7.07
C SER A 43 13.84 6.46 7.91
N LEU A 44 12.54 6.19 8.12
CA LEU A 44 11.67 7.01 8.95
C LEU A 44 12.06 6.95 10.44
N GLU A 45 12.43 5.78 10.96
CA GLU A 45 12.89 5.62 12.34
C GLU A 45 14.22 6.34 12.60
N LYS A 46 15.13 6.28 11.63
CA LYS A 46 16.38 7.05 11.69
C LYS A 46 16.10 8.56 11.71
N LEU A 47 15.24 9.04 10.80
CA LEU A 47 14.88 10.45 10.72
C LEU A 47 14.20 10.94 12.01
N LYS A 48 13.29 10.14 12.55
CA LYS A 48 12.65 10.41 13.85
C LYS A 48 13.68 10.58 14.97
N ARG A 49 14.67 9.68 15.04
CA ARG A 49 15.75 9.75 16.05
C ARG A 49 16.63 10.99 15.87
N GLU A 50 16.99 11.32 14.64
CA GLU A 50 17.79 12.51 14.33
C GLU A 50 17.08 13.81 14.73
N HIS A 51 15.75 13.85 14.65
CA HIS A 51 14.94 15.01 15.01
C HIS A 51 14.34 14.95 16.42
N GLY A 52 14.65 13.93 17.22
CA GLY A 52 14.13 13.77 18.58
C GLY A 52 12.60 13.60 18.65
N ILE A 53 12.01 13.00 17.62
CA ILE A 53 10.57 12.71 17.53
C ILE A 53 10.37 11.24 17.92
N GLU A 54 9.80 10.97 19.09
CA GLU A 54 9.35 9.63 19.48
C GLU A 54 7.98 9.29 18.83
#